data_AF-A0A7C3SV51-F1
#
_entry.id   AF-A0A7C3SV51-F1
#
_cell.length_a   1.000
_cell.length_b   1.000
_cell.length_c   1.000
_cell.angle_alpha   90.00
_cell.angle_beta   90.00
_cell.angle_gamma   90.00
#
_symmetry.space_group_name_H-M   'P 1'
#
loop_
_entity.id
_entity.type
_entity.pdbx_description
1 polymer ?
#
loop_
_entity_poly.entity_id
_entity_poly.type
_entity_poly.pdbx_seq_one_letter_code
_entity_poly.pdbx_strand_id
1 'polypeptide(L)'
;MGAKYSVEQIFEQAAKFVVKQKGQWEHNDWEDFLGKISEYQIDLNDELIVKLGSLLELGKYFYFNLPETVEKKQKKTKKSTTKKSKEETVIEE
;
A
#
# COMPACT_ATOMS: atom_id res chain seq x y z
N MET A 1 -9.98 -24.08 15.09
CA MET A 1 -9.60 -22.94 14.24
C MET A 1 -9.60 -23.42 12.81
N GLY A 2 -10.13 -22.63 11.86
CA GLY A 2 -9.92 -22.93 10.44
C GLY A 2 -8.45 -22.79 10.10
N ALA A 3 -7.94 -23.65 9.21
CA ALA A 3 -6.61 -23.47 8.66
C ALA A 3 -6.62 -22.19 7.81
N LYS A 4 -5.91 -21.13 8.26
CA LYS A 4 -5.65 -19.97 7.41
C LYS A 4 -4.90 -20.45 6.18
N TYR A 5 -5.42 -20.19 4.99
CA TYR A 5 -4.71 -20.58 3.77
C TYR A 5 -3.44 -19.73 3.63
N SER A 6 -2.35 -20.30 3.10
CA SER A 6 -1.08 -19.56 2.95
C SER A 6 -1.26 -18.24 2.18
N VAL A 7 -2.20 -18.21 1.22
CA VAL A 7 -2.58 -16.99 0.48
C VAL A 7 -3.11 -15.86 1.37
N GLU A 8 -3.87 -16.16 2.43
CA GLU A 8 -4.31 -15.14 3.39
C GLU A 8 -3.12 -14.55 4.14
N GLN A 9 -2.11 -15.36 4.49
CA GLN A 9 -0.91 -14.88 5.17
C GLN A 9 -0.02 -14.07 4.24
N ILE A 10 0.18 -14.48 2.98
CA ILE A 10 0.89 -13.67 1.97
C ILE A 10 0.20 -12.30 1.80
N PHE A 11 -1.11 -12.26 1.63
CA PHE A 11 -1.85 -11.01 1.44
C PHE A 11 -1.88 -10.14 2.71
N GLU A 12 -2.00 -10.75 3.90
CA GLU A 12 -1.91 -10.02 5.18
C GLU A 12 -0.52 -9.39 5.36
N GLN A 13 0.56 -10.10 5.00
CA GLN A 13 1.93 -9.56 5.04
C GLN A 13 2.16 -8.49 3.95
N ALA A 14 1.64 -8.68 2.73
CA ALA A 14 1.72 -7.69 1.66
C ALA A 14 1.05 -6.36 2.05
N ALA A 15 -0.16 -6.43 2.62
CA ALA A 15 -0.87 -5.25 3.12
C ALA A 15 -0.10 -4.59 4.29
N LYS A 16 0.41 -5.37 5.24
CA LYS A 16 1.25 -4.87 6.35
C LYS A 16 2.52 -4.19 5.85
N PHE A 17 3.18 -4.76 4.84
CA PHE A 17 4.38 -4.20 4.23
C PHE A 17 4.08 -2.84 3.59
N VAL A 18 3.10 -2.76 2.69
CA VAL A 18 2.70 -1.48 2.06
C VAL A 18 2.37 -0.41 3.09
N VAL A 19 1.63 -0.75 4.15
CA VAL A 19 1.25 0.21 5.21
C VAL A 19 2.45 0.63 6.06
N LYS A 20 3.34 -0.30 6.45
CA LYS A 20 4.59 -0.01 7.18
C LYS A 20 5.49 0.95 6.37
N GLN A 21 5.66 0.64 5.10
CA GLN A 21 6.48 1.40 4.15
C GLN A 21 5.74 2.63 3.57
N LYS A 22 4.47 2.86 3.92
CA LYS A 22 3.63 3.98 3.43
C LYS A 22 3.61 4.13 1.90
N GLY A 23 3.67 3.01 1.19
CA GLY A 23 3.75 2.99 -0.28
C GLY A 23 5.11 3.40 -0.88
N GLN A 24 6.19 3.47 -0.08
CA GLN A 24 7.55 3.78 -0.53
C GLN A 24 8.55 2.78 0.09
N TRP A 25 9.16 1.94 -0.75
CA TRP A 25 10.13 0.92 -0.33
C TRP A 25 11.29 0.86 -1.32
N GLU A 26 12.48 0.48 -0.83
CA GLU A 26 13.68 0.28 -1.65
C GLU A 26 13.87 -1.20 -2.02
N HIS A 27 14.94 -1.51 -2.77
CA HIS A 27 15.26 -2.89 -3.17
C HIS A 27 15.50 -3.80 -1.96
N ASN A 28 16.22 -3.31 -0.92
CA ASN A 28 16.46 -4.05 0.32
C ASN A 28 15.15 -4.43 1.05
N ASP A 29 14.17 -3.52 1.12
CA ASP A 29 12.87 -3.83 1.75
C ASP A 29 12.11 -4.90 0.94
N TRP A 30 12.22 -4.86 -0.38
CA TRP A 30 11.62 -5.83 -1.29
C TRP A 30 12.27 -7.22 -1.15
N GLU A 31 13.59 -7.29 -1.04
CA GLU A 31 14.33 -8.54 -0.75
C GLU A 31 13.97 -9.10 0.65
N ASP A 32 13.87 -8.24 1.67
CA ASP A 32 13.42 -8.59 3.04
C ASP A 32 11.97 -9.13 3.07
N PHE A 33 11.12 -8.63 2.18
CA PHE A 33 9.75 -9.11 1.98
C PHE A 33 9.70 -10.46 1.24
N LEU A 34 10.49 -10.65 0.20
CA LEU A 34 10.63 -11.94 -0.50
C LEU A 34 11.20 -13.01 0.44
N GLY A 35 12.22 -12.68 1.24
CA GLY A 35 12.76 -13.56 2.27
C GLY A 35 11.68 -14.07 3.23
N LYS A 36 10.82 -13.16 3.74
CA LYS A 36 9.67 -13.53 4.58
C LYS A 36 8.64 -14.40 3.88
N ILE A 37 8.43 -14.25 2.57
CA ILE A 37 7.50 -15.13 1.83
C ILE A 37 8.10 -16.53 1.63
N SER A 38 9.43 -16.63 1.44
CA SER A 38 10.16 -17.89 1.34
C SER A 38 9.98 -18.77 2.59
N GLU A 39 9.92 -18.16 3.79
CA GLU A 39 9.67 -18.88 5.05
C GLU A 39 8.37 -19.70 5.06
N TYR A 40 7.35 -19.32 4.26
CA TYR A 40 6.08 -20.05 4.17
C TYR A 40 6.13 -21.31 3.26
N GLN A 41 7.33 -21.78 2.89
CA GLN A 41 7.56 -22.93 2.00
C GLN A 41 6.94 -22.74 0.60
N ILE A 42 7.11 -21.53 0.03
CA ILE A 42 6.59 -21.16 -1.28
C ILE A 42 7.74 -21.05 -2.27
N ASP A 43 7.61 -21.73 -3.41
CA ASP A 43 8.60 -21.73 -4.48
C ASP A 43 8.57 -20.39 -5.25
N LEU A 44 9.46 -19.46 -4.85
CA LEU A 44 9.55 -18.09 -5.36
C LEU A 44 10.20 -18.04 -6.77
N ASN A 45 9.43 -18.48 -7.75
CA ASN A 45 9.75 -18.34 -9.17
C ASN A 45 9.68 -16.87 -9.62
N ASP A 46 10.44 -16.49 -10.65
CA ASP A 46 10.47 -15.14 -11.22
C ASP A 46 9.08 -14.58 -11.55
N GLU A 47 8.17 -15.40 -12.09
CA GLU A 47 6.80 -14.94 -12.34
C GLU A 47 6.08 -14.55 -11.04
N LEU A 48 6.21 -15.35 -9.97
CA LEU A 48 5.57 -15.07 -8.69
C LEU A 48 6.18 -13.83 -8.03
N ILE A 49 7.50 -13.63 -8.15
CA ILE A 49 8.21 -12.42 -7.75
C ILE A 49 7.61 -11.19 -8.48
N VAL A 50 7.38 -11.27 -9.79
CA VAL A 50 6.73 -10.19 -10.57
C VAL A 50 5.26 -9.99 -10.18
N LYS A 51 4.49 -11.06 -9.91
CA LYS A 51 3.09 -10.92 -9.42
C LYS A 51 3.05 -10.26 -8.03
N LEU A 52 3.98 -10.60 -7.14
CA LEU A 52 4.09 -10.01 -5.80
C LEU A 52 4.47 -8.52 -5.87
N GLY A 53 5.40 -8.13 -6.76
CA GLY A 53 5.72 -6.72 -6.99
C GLY A 53 4.50 -5.94 -7.49
N SER A 54 3.76 -6.52 -8.44
CA SER A 54 2.50 -5.98 -8.95
C SER A 54 1.42 -5.84 -7.86
N LEU A 55 1.35 -6.79 -6.92
CA LEU A 55 0.45 -6.76 -5.77
C LEU A 55 0.82 -5.64 -4.79
N LEU A 56 2.11 -5.43 -4.51
CA LEU A 56 2.57 -4.32 -3.68
C LEU A 56 2.29 -2.97 -4.34
N GLU A 57 2.55 -2.82 -5.64
CA GLU A 57 2.22 -1.61 -6.42
C GLU A 57 0.72 -1.32 -6.41
N LEU A 58 -0.14 -2.33 -6.54
CA LEU A 58 -1.59 -2.20 -6.38
C LEU A 58 -1.97 -1.81 -4.93
N GLY A 59 -1.31 -2.39 -3.94
CA GLY A 59 -1.48 -2.02 -2.53
C GLY A 59 -1.08 -0.57 -2.26
N LYS A 60 0.02 -0.09 -2.85
CA LYS A 60 0.50 1.30 -2.83
C LYS A 60 -0.51 2.23 -3.51
N TYR A 61 -1.04 1.84 -4.67
CA TYR A 61 -2.14 2.56 -5.31
C TYR A 61 -3.35 2.66 -4.37
N PHE A 62 -3.73 1.58 -3.68
CA PHE A 62 -4.79 1.61 -2.68
C PHE A 62 -4.45 2.49 -1.47
N TYR A 63 -3.21 2.47 -0.95
CA TYR A 63 -2.76 3.30 0.18
C TYR A 63 -2.85 4.81 -0.13
N PHE A 64 -2.61 5.21 -1.38
CA PHE A 64 -2.70 6.61 -1.80
C PHE A 64 -4.07 7.05 -2.35
N ASN A 65 -4.89 6.13 -2.90
CA ASN A 65 -6.15 6.46 -3.58
C ASN A 65 -7.42 6.04 -2.84
N LEU A 66 -7.38 5.08 -1.90
CA LEU A 66 -8.50 4.95 -0.96
C LEU A 66 -8.42 6.11 0.04
N PRO A 67 -9.56 6.71 0.43
CA PRO A 67 -9.58 7.45 1.67
C PRO A 67 -9.20 6.49 2.79
N GLU A 68 -8.23 6.88 3.62
CA GLU A 68 -7.81 6.13 4.80
C GLU A 68 -9.06 5.61 5.53
N THR A 69 -9.18 4.29 5.68
CA THR A 69 -10.40 3.67 6.21
C THR A 69 -10.57 4.05 7.67
N VAL A 70 -11.27 5.16 7.88
CA VAL A 70 -11.62 5.72 9.18
C VAL A 70 -12.38 4.68 9.99
N GLU A 71 -11.63 3.99 10.84
CA GLU A 71 -12.15 3.30 12.01
C GLU A 71 -13.10 4.29 12.69
N LYS A 72 -14.41 3.97 12.74
CA LYS A 72 -15.47 4.93 13.05
C LYS A 72 -15.53 5.30 14.54
N LYS A 73 -14.43 5.84 15.08
CA LYS A 73 -14.41 6.65 16.30
C LYS A 73 -15.26 7.89 16.07
N GLN A 74 -16.55 7.79 16.37
CA GLN A 74 -17.50 8.89 16.33
C GLN A 74 -17.07 10.01 17.29
N LYS A 75 -16.34 11.01 16.79
CA LYS A 75 -16.16 12.29 17.48
C LYS A 75 -16.45 13.46 16.56
N LYS A 76 -17.55 14.15 16.87
CA LYS A 76 -17.96 15.41 16.23
C LYS A 76 -16.89 16.47 16.46
N THR A 77 -16.58 17.29 15.45
CA THR A 77 -16.66 18.77 15.52
C THR A 77 -16.56 19.37 14.11
N LYS A 78 -17.13 20.57 13.93
CA LYS A 78 -17.47 21.17 12.63
C LYS A 78 -16.37 22.10 12.07
N LYS A 79 -16.37 22.24 10.73
CA LYS A 79 -16.29 23.51 9.95
C LYS A 79 -14.95 24.28 9.85
N SER A 80 -14.36 24.28 8.64
CA SER A 80 -14.13 25.51 7.85
C SER A 80 -13.95 25.17 6.35
N THR A 81 -14.82 25.57 5.42
CA THR A 81 -15.01 26.86 4.67
C THR A 81 -14.11 27.04 3.41
N THR A 82 -14.76 27.28 2.27
CA THR A 82 -14.24 27.40 0.88
C THR A 82 -13.45 28.67 0.54
N LYS A 83 -12.42 28.55 -0.34
CA LYS A 83 -11.93 29.45 -1.43
C LYS A 83 -10.66 28.80 -2.02
N LYS A 84 -10.42 28.54 -3.33
CA LYS A 84 -10.70 29.13 -4.68
C LYS A 84 -9.53 29.98 -5.25
N SER A 85 -8.84 29.41 -6.25
CA SER A 85 -7.98 29.99 -7.32
C SER A 85 -7.63 28.87 -8.35
N LYS A 86 -7.08 29.00 -9.58
CA LYS A 86 -6.89 30.05 -10.64
C LYS A 86 -6.40 31.44 -10.19
N GLU A 87 -5.38 32.06 -10.77
CA GLU A 87 -4.91 32.21 -12.17
C GLU A 87 -3.44 31.72 -12.35
N GLU A 88 -3.09 31.08 -13.47
CA GLU A 88 -2.37 31.62 -14.64
C GLU A 88 -0.94 32.16 -14.40
N THR A 89 -0.05 31.82 -15.34
CA THR A 89 1.25 32.46 -15.52
C THR A 89 1.56 32.41 -17.01
N VAL A 90 1.78 33.59 -17.59
CA VAL A 90 2.01 33.83 -19.01
C VAL A 90 3.28 34.67 -19.11
N ILE A 91 4.07 34.41 -20.15
CA ILE A 91 5.18 35.22 -20.72
C ILE A 91 5.04 36.74 -20.49
N GLU A 92 6.13 37.53 -20.39
CA GLU A 92 7.35 37.52 -21.22
C GLU A 92 8.47 38.38 -20.59
N GLU A 93 9.75 38.11 -20.89
CA GLU A 93 10.87 39.09 -20.97
C GLU A 93 11.96 38.56 -21.93
#